data_AF-A0A5R9Q710-F1
#
_entry.id   AF-A0A5R9Q710-F1
#
_cell.length_a   1.000
_cell.length_b   1.000
_cell.length_c   1.000
_cell.angle_alpha   90.00
_cell.angle_beta   90.00
_cell.angle_gamma   90.00
#
_symmetry.space_group_name_H-M   'P 1'
#
loop_
_entity.id
_entity.type
_entity.pdbx_description
1 polymer ?
#
loop_
_entity_poly.entity_id
_entity_poly.type
_entity_poly.pdbx_seq_one_letter_code
_entity_poly.pdbx_strand_id
1 'polypeptide(L)'
;MRIGNAMPIHLNAPTNAKDKDVQTEQVEKTEEAADSQDESIHISMEGRKKLQEEPEDPKDKLPPHIKQMIEAIERLIEMIEAAEEALAKAKEVDYPDDESKRDALDMHQNQINSLEFARHDAIKGLQEAMKEAGISEPGIIAELMR
;
A
#
# COMPACT_ATOMS: atom_id res chain seq x y z
N MET A 1 -3.61 52.46 2.36
CA MET A 1 -3.72 51.27 1.48
C MET A 1 -2.41 51.10 0.75
N ARG A 2 -1.72 49.98 0.96
CA ARG A 2 -0.41 49.66 0.38
C ARG A 2 -0.63 48.95 -0.96
N ILE A 3 -0.06 49.49 -2.03
CA ILE A 3 -0.10 48.91 -3.37
C ILE A 3 1.02 47.86 -3.42
N GLY A 4 0.64 46.59 -3.53
CA GLY A 4 1.56 45.46 -3.61
C GLY A 4 2.22 45.38 -4.99
N ASN A 5 3.55 45.39 -5.00
CA ASN A 5 4.40 45.19 -6.17
C ASN A 5 4.34 43.71 -6.58
N ALA A 6 3.83 43.40 -7.77
CA ALA A 6 3.88 42.06 -8.36
C ALA A 6 5.21 41.88 -9.11
N MET A 7 5.95 40.81 -8.80
CA MET A 7 7.19 40.44 -9.51
C MET A 7 6.88 39.65 -10.80
N PRO A 8 7.61 39.85 -11.91
CA PRO A 8 7.44 39.07 -13.12
C PRO A 8 8.15 37.70 -13.04
N ILE A 9 7.45 36.65 -13.46
CA ILE A 9 7.98 35.31 -13.67
C ILE A 9 8.72 35.29 -15.01
N HIS A 10 10.04 35.07 -14.99
CA HIS A 10 10.82 34.84 -16.20
C HIS A 10 10.74 33.36 -16.60
N LEU A 11 9.96 33.08 -17.64
CA LEU A 11 9.87 31.77 -18.29
C LEU A 11 10.98 31.66 -19.35
N ASN A 12 12.06 30.92 -19.03
CA ASN A 12 13.10 30.61 -20.00
C ASN A 12 12.72 29.34 -20.77
N ALA A 13 12.21 29.51 -21.99
CA ALA A 13 12.22 28.49 -23.02
C ALA A 13 13.46 28.70 -23.92
N PRO A 14 14.21 27.66 -24.27
CA PRO A 14 15.02 27.68 -25.49
C PRO A 14 14.21 27.10 -26.65
N THR A 15 13.94 27.98 -27.60
CA THR A 15 13.50 27.72 -28.97
C THR A 15 14.68 27.25 -29.83
N ASN A 16 14.33 26.87 -31.08
CA ASN A 16 15.15 26.83 -32.31
C ASN A 16 15.78 25.45 -32.65
N ALA A 17 15.73 24.92 -33.88
CA ALA A 17 15.08 25.33 -35.14
C ALA A 17 15.06 24.13 -36.13
N LYS A 18 14.08 24.16 -37.06
CA LYS A 18 14.07 23.85 -38.53
C LYS A 18 15.21 23.01 -39.14
N ASP A 19 15.00 22.09 -40.09
CA ASP A 19 14.29 22.16 -41.39
C ASP A 19 13.93 20.73 -41.88
N LYS A 20 12.68 20.44 -42.29
CA LYS A 20 12.17 20.28 -43.69
C LYS A 20 12.91 19.26 -44.57
N ASP A 21 12.37 18.06 -44.75
CA ASP A 21 11.42 17.62 -45.83
C ASP A 21 12.13 17.27 -47.16
N VAL A 22 11.97 16.03 -47.63
CA VAL A 22 11.69 15.64 -49.03
C VAL A 22 11.62 14.11 -49.11
N GLN A 23 10.47 13.60 -49.56
CA GLN A 23 10.26 12.24 -50.05
C GLN A 23 10.78 12.10 -51.48
N THR A 24 11.42 10.97 -51.84
CA THR A 24 11.19 10.30 -53.14
C THR A 24 11.67 8.85 -53.12
N GLU A 25 10.87 8.02 -53.78
CA GLU A 25 10.87 6.55 -53.88
C GLU A 25 11.94 5.92 -54.80
N GLN A 26 12.28 4.66 -54.46
CA GLN A 26 12.73 3.52 -55.31
C GLN A 26 14.11 3.66 -56.02
N VAL A 27 14.98 2.65 -56.20
CA VAL A 27 14.80 1.26 -56.65
C VAL A 27 16.05 0.42 -56.26
N GLU A 28 15.81 -0.87 -55.97
CA GLU A 28 16.66 -2.06 -56.20
C GLU A 28 17.93 -2.38 -55.37
N LYS A 29 17.82 -3.56 -54.73
CA LYS A 29 18.68 -4.76 -54.84
C LYS A 29 19.63 -5.13 -53.70
N THR A 30 19.28 -6.29 -53.12
CA THR A 30 20.14 -7.41 -52.71
C THR A 30 20.81 -7.35 -51.35
N GLU A 31 20.36 -8.29 -50.49
CA GLU A 31 21.04 -9.06 -49.45
C GLU A 31 22.44 -8.60 -49.01
N GLU A 32 22.63 -8.36 -47.70
CA GLU A 32 23.32 -9.32 -46.82
C GLU A 32 23.31 -8.89 -45.34
N ALA A 33 23.18 -9.91 -44.49
CA ALA A 33 23.60 -10.00 -43.09
C ALA A 33 22.94 -9.07 -42.05
N ALA A 34 21.96 -9.66 -41.37
CA ALA A 34 21.50 -9.27 -40.04
C ALA A 34 22.64 -9.35 -39.00
N ASP A 35 22.79 -8.30 -38.20
CA ASP A 35 23.35 -8.38 -36.85
C ASP A 35 22.36 -7.73 -35.90
N SER A 36 21.31 -8.49 -35.58
CA SER A 36 20.42 -8.17 -34.47
C SER A 36 21.11 -8.71 -33.23
N GLN A 37 21.78 -7.83 -32.49
CA GLN A 37 22.27 -8.16 -31.15
C GLN A 37 21.06 -8.42 -30.25
N ASP A 38 20.65 -9.68 -30.21
CA ASP A 38 19.75 -10.24 -29.22
C ASP A 38 20.50 -10.24 -27.89
N GLU A 39 20.39 -9.14 -27.13
CA GLU A 39 20.76 -9.12 -25.71
C GLU A 39 19.78 -9.99 -24.93
N SER A 40 19.89 -11.30 -25.13
CA SER A 40 19.19 -12.30 -24.34
C SER A 40 19.74 -12.24 -22.91
N ILE A 41 18.95 -11.62 -22.02
CA ILE A 41 19.26 -11.54 -20.58
C ILE A 41 19.25 -12.97 -20.02
N HIS A 42 20.42 -13.59 -19.93
CA HIS A 42 20.60 -14.91 -19.34
C HIS A 42 20.47 -14.81 -17.81
N ILE A 43 19.26 -15.04 -17.30
CA ILE A 43 19.03 -15.19 -15.86
C ILE A 43 19.67 -16.50 -15.40
N SER A 44 20.73 -16.41 -14.60
CA SER A 44 21.41 -17.56 -14.00
C SER A 44 20.43 -18.45 -13.22
N MET A 45 20.60 -19.76 -13.32
CA MET A 45 19.88 -20.77 -12.52
C MET A 45 19.99 -20.49 -11.01
N GLU A 46 21.09 -19.86 -10.55
CA GLU A 46 21.27 -19.42 -9.16
C GLU A 46 20.19 -18.42 -8.71
N GLY A 47 19.81 -17.48 -9.59
CA GLY A 47 18.78 -16.48 -9.30
C GLY A 47 17.38 -17.10 -9.20
N ARG A 48 17.14 -18.20 -9.90
CA ARG A 48 15.88 -18.95 -9.84
C ARG A 48 15.74 -19.81 -8.59
N LYS A 49 16.85 -20.31 -8.03
CA LYS A 49 16.83 -21.11 -6.79
C LYS A 49 16.46 -20.30 -5.55
N LYS A 50 16.92 -19.05 -5.42
CA LYS A 50 16.54 -18.15 -4.31
C LYS A 50 15.05 -17.78 -4.29
N LEU A 51 14.36 -17.90 -5.42
CA LEU A 51 12.92 -17.67 -5.52
C LEU A 51 12.07 -18.90 -5.14
N GLN A 52 12.70 -20.06 -4.92
CA GLN A 52 12.05 -21.33 -4.57
C GLN A 52 12.24 -21.73 -3.10
N GLU A 53 12.94 -20.94 -2.30
CA GLU A 53 12.92 -21.11 -0.85
C GLU A 53 11.50 -20.77 -0.36
N GLU A 54 10.87 -21.69 0.37
CA GLU A 54 9.61 -21.41 1.06
C GLU A 54 9.81 -20.14 1.90
N PRO A 55 8.94 -19.12 1.76
CA PRO A 55 9.07 -17.91 2.56
C PRO A 55 8.84 -18.31 4.02
N GLU A 56 9.91 -18.31 4.82
CA GLU A 56 9.76 -18.34 6.28
C GLU A 56 8.95 -17.11 6.70
N ASP A 57 7.95 -17.31 7.56
CA ASP A 57 7.12 -16.21 8.04
C ASP A 57 8.02 -15.18 8.74
N PRO A 58 8.07 -13.92 8.29
CA PRO A 58 8.88 -12.89 8.92
C PRO A 58 8.54 -12.71 10.40
N LYS A 59 7.31 -13.07 10.83
CA LYS A 59 6.88 -13.06 12.22
C LYS A 59 7.70 -14.00 13.11
N ASP A 60 8.20 -15.12 12.58
CA ASP A 60 8.92 -16.14 13.37
C ASP A 60 10.29 -15.67 13.88
N LYS A 61 10.92 -14.73 13.17
CA LYS A 61 12.25 -14.19 13.51
C LYS A 61 12.19 -12.98 14.44
N LEU A 62 10.98 -12.52 14.79
CA LEU A 62 10.81 -11.32 15.61
C LEU A 62 11.17 -11.55 17.08
N PRO A 63 11.67 -10.51 17.77
CA PRO A 63 11.83 -10.52 19.21
C PRO A 63 10.51 -10.82 19.95
N PRO A 64 10.56 -11.49 21.12
CA PRO A 64 9.35 -11.90 21.84
C PRO A 64 8.37 -10.77 22.14
N HIS A 65 8.86 -9.58 22.51
CA HIS A 65 7.99 -8.42 22.77
C HIS A 65 7.20 -8.00 21.52
N ILE A 66 7.83 -8.01 20.35
CA ILE A 66 7.17 -7.59 19.09
C ILE A 66 6.10 -8.62 18.69
N LYS A 67 6.39 -9.92 18.87
CA LYS A 67 5.38 -10.98 18.70
C LYS A 67 4.16 -10.76 19.59
N GLN A 68 4.36 -10.44 20.87
CA GLN A 68 3.27 -10.16 21.80
C GLN A 68 2.42 -8.94 21.38
N MET A 69 3.04 -7.91 20.81
CA MET A 69 2.32 -6.75 20.28
C MET A 69 1.48 -7.13 19.05
N ILE A 70 2.02 -7.96 18.16
CA ILE A 70 1.29 -8.48 17.00
C ILE A 70 0.08 -9.29 17.46
N GLU A 71 0.27 -10.24 18.39
CA GLU A 71 -0.84 -11.02 18.96
C GLU A 71 -1.93 -10.14 19.60
N ALA A 72 -1.53 -9.05 20.27
CA ALA A 72 -2.48 -8.11 20.85
C ALA A 72 -3.29 -7.37 19.78
N ILE A 73 -2.68 -7.02 18.64
CA ILE A 73 -3.35 -6.41 17.51
C ILE A 73 -4.27 -7.41 16.81
N GLU A 74 -3.84 -8.67 16.63
CA GLU A 74 -4.66 -9.75 16.06
C GLU A 74 -5.92 -9.98 16.90
N ARG A 75 -5.81 -9.96 18.24
CA ARG A 75 -6.99 -10.01 19.12
C ARG A 75 -7.92 -8.81 18.95
N LEU A 76 -7.39 -7.60 18.71
CA LEU A 76 -8.23 -6.43 18.42
C LEU A 76 -8.98 -6.60 17.09
N ILE A 77 -8.34 -7.18 16.07
CA ILE A 77 -8.98 -7.50 14.78
C ILE A 77 -10.13 -8.49 15.00
N GLU A 78 -9.90 -9.59 15.73
CA GLU A 78 -10.95 -10.56 16.06
C GLU A 78 -12.13 -9.92 16.81
N MET A 79 -11.85 -9.01 17.75
CA MET A 79 -12.90 -8.27 18.48
C MET A 79 -13.70 -7.33 17.57
N ILE A 80 -13.05 -6.72 16.58
CA ILE A 80 -13.70 -5.86 15.58
C ILE A 80 -14.63 -6.70 14.71
N GLU A 81 -14.13 -7.81 14.16
CA GLU A 81 -14.94 -8.73 13.34
C GLU A 81 -16.18 -9.23 14.11
N ALA A 82 -16.01 -9.61 15.37
CA ALA A 82 -17.13 -10.03 16.22
C ALA A 82 -18.14 -8.88 16.47
N ALA A 83 -17.66 -7.64 16.63
CA ALA A 83 -18.52 -6.48 16.80
C ALA A 83 -19.26 -6.10 15.51
N GLU A 84 -18.61 -6.26 14.35
CA GLU A 84 -19.23 -6.08 13.04
C GLU A 84 -20.31 -7.14 12.77
N GLU A 85 -20.06 -8.40 13.12
CA GLU A 85 -21.06 -9.46 13.04
C GLU A 85 -22.25 -9.15 13.97
N ALA A 86 -21.99 -8.66 15.18
CA ALA A 86 -23.04 -8.23 16.10
C ALA A 86 -23.85 -7.05 15.54
N LEU A 87 -23.21 -6.07 14.90
CA LEU A 87 -23.90 -4.97 14.22
C LEU A 87 -24.74 -5.48 13.04
N ALA A 88 -24.24 -6.45 12.27
CA ALA A 88 -24.99 -7.06 11.17
C ALA A 88 -26.25 -7.75 11.69
N LYS A 89 -26.14 -8.55 12.76
CA LYS A 89 -27.29 -9.17 13.44
C LYS A 89 -28.25 -8.12 13.99
N ALA A 90 -27.73 -7.06 14.62
CA ALA A 90 -28.54 -5.98 15.15
C ALA A 90 -29.35 -5.25 14.07
N LYS A 91 -28.88 -5.18 12.82
CA LYS A 91 -29.64 -4.59 11.70
C LYS A 91 -30.87 -5.41 11.28
N GLU A 92 -30.86 -6.72 11.56
CA GLU A 92 -31.92 -7.67 11.22
C GLU A 92 -32.98 -7.83 12.33
N VAL A 93 -32.69 -7.33 13.54
CA VAL A 93 -33.64 -7.36 14.67
C VAL A 93 -34.86 -6.50 14.36
N ASP A 94 -36.03 -7.00 14.77
CA ASP A 94 -37.28 -6.23 14.77
C ASP A 94 -37.36 -5.37 16.04
N TYR A 95 -37.32 -4.05 15.86
CA TYR A 95 -37.32 -3.08 16.96
C TYR A 95 -38.73 -2.51 17.14
N PRO A 96 -39.11 -2.14 18.38
CA PRO A 96 -40.42 -1.57 18.66
C PRO A 96 -40.66 -0.23 17.94
N ASP A 97 -39.59 0.53 17.67
CA ASP A 97 -39.62 1.83 17.02
C ASP A 97 -38.24 2.19 16.42
N ASP A 98 -38.22 3.24 15.60
CA ASP A 98 -37.02 3.70 14.88
C ASP A 98 -35.96 4.33 15.80
N GLU A 99 -36.34 4.90 16.94
CA GLU A 99 -35.42 5.51 17.90
C GLU A 99 -34.63 4.40 18.61
N SER A 100 -35.34 3.39 19.14
CA SER A 100 -34.74 2.18 19.71
C SER A 100 -33.79 1.48 18.73
N LYS A 101 -34.17 1.40 17.45
CA LYS A 101 -33.30 0.86 16.40
C LYS A 101 -32.04 1.70 16.22
N ARG A 102 -32.18 3.03 16.11
CA ARG A 102 -31.04 3.94 15.93
C ARG A 102 -30.07 3.82 17.10
N ASP A 103 -30.57 3.88 18.33
CA ASP A 103 -29.74 3.84 19.54
C ASP A 103 -28.93 2.54 19.62
N ALA A 104 -29.55 1.39 19.29
CA ALA A 104 -28.86 0.10 19.27
C ALA A 104 -27.76 0.06 18.20
N LEU A 105 -28.04 0.55 16.99
CA LEU A 105 -27.05 0.58 15.91
C LEU A 105 -25.90 1.55 16.21
N ASP A 106 -26.20 2.72 16.80
CA ASP A 106 -25.20 3.71 17.19
C ASP A 106 -24.29 3.16 18.31
N MET A 107 -24.83 2.41 19.27
CA MET A 107 -24.04 1.72 20.30
C MET A 107 -23.02 0.75 19.68
N HIS A 108 -23.47 -0.11 18.77
CA HIS A 108 -22.58 -1.05 18.07
C HIS A 108 -21.54 -0.33 17.22
N GLN A 109 -21.93 0.72 16.50
CA GLN A 109 -20.99 1.50 15.69
C GLN A 109 -19.94 2.20 16.55
N ASN A 110 -20.33 2.74 17.70
CA ASN A 110 -19.40 3.37 18.64
C ASN A 110 -18.40 2.36 19.22
N GLN A 111 -18.85 1.13 19.50
CA GLN A 111 -17.95 0.06 19.94
C GLN A 111 -16.90 -0.26 18.86
N ILE A 112 -17.31 -0.45 17.61
CA ILE A 112 -16.40 -0.70 16.48
C ILE A 112 -15.40 0.44 16.35
N ASN A 113 -15.86 1.69 16.33
CA ASN A 113 -14.99 2.86 16.21
C ASN A 113 -13.94 2.95 17.34
N SER A 114 -14.32 2.58 18.56
CA SER A 114 -13.40 2.55 19.69
C SER A 114 -12.33 1.45 19.55
N LEU A 115 -12.70 0.29 19.03
CA LEU A 115 -11.76 -0.82 18.80
C LEU A 115 -10.82 -0.51 17.63
N GLU A 116 -11.33 0.07 16.56
CA GLU A 116 -10.56 0.59 15.42
C GLU A 116 -9.48 1.57 15.88
N PHE A 117 -9.86 2.54 16.72
CA PHE A 117 -8.90 3.48 17.29
C PHE A 117 -7.79 2.78 18.10
N ALA A 118 -8.18 1.82 18.95
CA ALA A 118 -7.22 1.02 19.71
C ALA A 118 -6.30 0.20 18.81
N ARG A 119 -6.81 -0.40 17.73
CA ARG A 119 -6.01 -1.13 16.73
C ARG A 119 -4.98 -0.21 16.08
N HIS A 120 -5.41 0.96 15.62
CA HIS A 120 -4.52 1.94 14.98
C HIS A 120 -3.41 2.41 15.91
N ASP A 121 -3.71 2.69 17.19
CA ASP A 121 -2.70 3.12 18.15
C ASP A 121 -1.74 1.98 18.51
N ALA A 122 -2.24 0.74 18.65
CA ALA A 122 -1.40 -0.43 18.86
C ALA A 122 -0.44 -0.68 17.67
N ILE A 123 -0.91 -0.51 16.43
CA ILE A 123 -0.08 -0.62 15.22
C ILE A 123 1.02 0.46 15.19
N LYS A 124 0.71 1.71 15.57
CA LYS A 124 1.74 2.76 15.68
C LYS A 124 2.80 2.38 16.72
N GLY A 125 2.37 1.89 17.88
CA GLY A 125 3.28 1.41 18.93
C GLY A 125 4.16 0.25 18.43
N LEU A 126 3.58 -0.69 17.67
CA LEU A 126 4.33 -1.77 17.03
C LEU A 126 5.38 -1.24 16.05
N GLN A 127 5.00 -0.29 15.20
CA GLN A 127 5.91 0.33 14.23
C GLN A 127 7.10 1.02 14.93
N GLU A 128 6.86 1.69 16.06
CA GLU A 128 7.91 2.29 16.89
C GLU A 128 8.82 1.22 17.51
N ALA A 129 8.24 0.18 18.12
CA ALA A 129 9.01 -0.93 18.72
C ALA A 129 9.86 -1.68 17.69
N MET A 130 9.34 -1.91 16.49
CA MET A 130 10.09 -2.51 15.38
C MET A 130 11.27 -1.63 14.97
N LYS A 131 11.05 -0.32 14.85
CA LYS A 131 12.11 0.65 14.54
C LYS A 131 13.20 0.66 15.62
N GLU A 132 12.83 0.64 16.90
CA GLU A 132 13.76 0.59 18.04
C GLU A 132 14.58 -0.71 18.06
N ALA A 133 13.97 -1.83 17.68
CA ALA A 133 14.65 -3.12 17.53
C ALA A 133 15.51 -3.23 16.26
N GLY A 134 15.53 -2.20 15.40
CA GLY A 134 16.26 -2.22 14.14
C GLY A 134 15.65 -3.14 13.08
N ILE A 135 14.35 -3.46 13.20
CA ILE A 135 13.62 -4.35 12.30
C ILE A 135 12.92 -3.53 11.23
N SER A 136 13.16 -3.87 9.97
CA SER A 136 12.56 -3.20 8.82
C SER A 136 11.73 -4.20 8.01
N GLU A 137 10.56 -4.55 8.54
CA GLU A 137 9.62 -5.48 7.91
C GLU A 137 8.26 -4.79 7.69
N PRO A 138 8.13 -3.90 6.68
CA PRO A 138 6.90 -3.12 6.45
C PRO A 138 5.70 -4.00 6.06
N GLY A 139 5.93 -5.22 5.56
CA GLY A 139 4.87 -6.18 5.21
C GLY A 139 4.01 -6.57 6.40
N ILE A 140 4.60 -6.72 7.60
CA ILE A 140 3.87 -7.05 8.83
C ILE A 140 2.88 -5.93 9.18
N ILE A 141 3.31 -4.67 9.10
CA ILE A 141 2.43 -3.52 9.38
C ILE A 141 1.32 -3.42 8.34
N ALA A 142 1.63 -3.66 7.06
CA ALA A 142 0.64 -3.62 5.99
C ALA A 142 -0.45 -4.70 6.14
N GLU A 143 -0.08 -5.88 6.62
CA GLU A 143 -1.04 -6.96 6.94
C GLU A 143 -2.01 -6.55 8.05
N LEU A 144 -1.50 -5.93 9.12
CA LEU A 144 -2.31 -5.53 10.28
C LEU A 144 -3.21 -4.31 10.04
N MET A 145 -2.96 -3.55 8.97
CA MET A 145 -3.81 -2.41 8.57
C MET A 145 -4.92 -2.77 7.59
N ARG A 146 -4.95 -4.01 7.10
CA ARG A 146 -5.94 -4.48 6.14
C ARG A 146 -7.30 -4.68 6.78
#